data_AF-A0A317JEN3-F1
#
_entry.id   AF-A0A317JEN3-F1
#
_cell.length_a   1.000
_cell.length_b   1.000
_cell.length_c   1.000
_cell.angle_alpha   90.00
_cell.angle_beta   90.00
_cell.angle_gamma   90.00
#
_symmetry.space_group_name_H-M   'P 1'
#
loop_
_entity.id
_entity.type
_entity.pdbx_description
1 polymer ?
#
loop_
_entity_poly.entity_id
_entity_poly.type
_entity_poly.pdbx_seq_one_letter_code
_entity_poly.pdbx_strand_id
1 'polypeptide(L)'
;MQPTPSFLTRNPKDILKARHRHEREKRLCDRIKSIVLLNEGWTYPQIAHALLLEDDTIRRYHRILEGGKEALLSLNYIGRVCRLNQSQLE
;
A
#
# COMPACT_ATOMS: atom_id res chain seq x y z
N MET A 1 3.67 -8.57 -14.74
CA MET A 1 2.33 -9.15 -14.92
C MET A 1 1.36 -8.54 -13.91
N GLN A 2 0.07 -8.48 -14.27
CA GLN A 2 -1.00 -8.13 -13.33
C GLN A 2 -1.47 -9.40 -12.60
N PRO A 3 -1.88 -9.31 -11.32
CA PRO A 3 -2.46 -10.45 -10.62
C PRO A 3 -3.80 -10.84 -11.23
N THR A 4 -4.15 -12.11 -11.10
CA THR A 4 -5.48 -12.59 -11.48
C THR A 4 -6.52 -12.00 -10.52
N PRO A 5 -7.71 -11.58 -11.01
CA PRO A 5 -8.80 -11.15 -10.15
C PRO A 5 -9.17 -12.22 -9.11
N SER A 6 -9.76 -11.81 -7.97
CA SER A 6 -10.16 -12.71 -6.88
C SER A 6 -9.02 -13.50 -6.21
N PHE A 7 -7.80 -12.99 -6.25
CA PHE A 7 -6.64 -13.60 -5.55
C PHE A 7 -6.75 -13.52 -4.02
N LEU A 8 -7.59 -12.64 -3.49
CA LEU A 8 -7.99 -12.63 -2.08
C LEU A 8 -9.31 -13.36 -1.89
N THR A 9 -9.34 -14.30 -0.95
CA THR A 9 -10.59 -14.89 -0.45
C THR A 9 -11.52 -13.80 0.12
N ARG A 10 -12.83 -14.04 0.18
CA ARG A 10 -13.84 -13.06 0.64
C ARG A 10 -13.51 -12.43 2.01
N ASN A 11 -13.07 -13.25 2.97
CA ASN A 11 -12.80 -12.82 4.35
C ASN A 11 -11.69 -11.73 4.45
N PRO A 12 -10.50 -11.89 3.83
CA PRO A 12 -9.49 -10.83 3.76
C PRO A 12 -9.95 -9.49 3.16
N LYS A 13 -10.82 -9.50 2.14
CA LYS A 13 -11.28 -8.27 1.48
C LYS A 13 -12.11 -7.39 2.42
N ASP A 14 -13.01 -7.99 3.20
CA ASP A 14 -13.86 -7.26 4.12
C ASP A 14 -13.08 -6.70 5.32
N ILE A 15 -12.05 -7.43 5.78
CA ILE A 15 -11.12 -6.95 6.79
C ILE A 15 -10.37 -5.70 6.30
N LEU A 16 -9.88 -5.72 5.06
CA LEU A 16 -9.20 -4.56 4.45
C LEU A 16 -10.15 -3.35 4.36
N LYS A 17 -11.40 -3.55 3.93
CA LYS A 17 -12.42 -2.48 3.91
C LYS A 17 -12.73 -1.93 5.30
N ALA A 18 -12.82 -2.79 6.32
CA ALA A 18 -13.02 -2.37 7.69
C ALA A 18 -11.82 -1.58 8.23
N ARG A 19 -10.59 -2.02 7.93
CA ARG A 19 -9.35 -1.33 8.29
C ARG A 19 -9.27 0.05 7.65
N HIS A 20 -9.58 0.16 6.35
CA HIS A 20 -9.60 1.43 5.63
C HIS A 20 -10.55 2.46 6.28
N ARG A 21 -11.70 2.04 6.81
CA ARG A 21 -12.64 2.96 7.48
C ARG A 21 -12.09 3.58 8.76
N HIS A 22 -11.15 2.93 9.43
CA HIS A 22 -10.56 3.40 10.69
C HIS A 22 -9.18 4.06 10.49
N GLU A 23 -8.57 3.88 9.31
CA GLU A 23 -7.24 4.38 9.01
C GLU A 23 -7.28 5.87 8.65
N ARG A 24 -6.35 6.66 9.22
CA ARG A 24 -6.26 8.11 8.99
C ARG A 24 -5.09 8.48 8.09
N GLU A 25 -4.09 7.60 8.03
CA GLU A 25 -2.93 7.78 7.18
C GLU A 25 -3.30 7.57 5.71
N LYS A 26 -3.32 8.67 4.93
CA LYS A 26 -3.71 8.66 3.50
C LYS A 26 -2.97 7.60 2.69
N ARG A 27 -1.67 7.44 2.95
CA ARG A 27 -0.82 6.44 2.28
C ARG A 27 -1.28 5.00 2.54
N LEU A 28 -1.68 4.69 3.76
CA LEU A 28 -2.20 3.36 4.11
C LEU A 28 -3.58 3.13 3.49
N CYS A 29 -4.43 4.17 3.46
CA CYS A 29 -5.71 4.10 2.77
C CYS A 29 -5.54 3.81 1.28
N ASP A 30 -4.59 4.47 0.60
CA ASP A 30 -4.32 4.25 -0.83
C ASP A 30 -3.74 2.85 -1.10
N ARG A 31 -2.85 2.35 -0.23
CA ARG A 31 -2.39 0.95 -0.27
C ARG A 31 -3.55 -0.03 -0.20
N ILE A 32 -4.43 0.14 0.80
CA ILE A 32 -5.58 -0.75 0.99
C ILE A 32 -6.53 -0.69 -0.22
N LYS A 33 -6.88 0.52 -0.68
CA LYS A 33 -7.74 0.73 -1.86
C LYS A 33 -7.16 0.03 -3.09
N SER A 34 -5.85 0.18 -3.32
CA SER A 34 -5.16 -0.44 -4.45
C SER A 34 -5.32 -1.96 -4.46
N ILE A 35 -5.10 -2.61 -3.32
CA ILE A 35 -5.23 -4.07 -3.20
C ILE A 35 -6.68 -4.53 -3.36
N VAL A 36 -7.65 -3.80 -2.79
CA VAL A 36 -9.08 -4.12 -2.93
C VAL A 36 -9.53 -4.02 -4.38
N LEU A 37 -9.12 -2.97 -5.10
CA LEU A 37 -9.46 -2.76 -6.51
C LEU A 37 -8.78 -3.79 -7.43
N LEU A 38 -7.52 -4.13 -7.16
CA LEU A 38 -6.83 -5.22 -7.87
C LEU A 38 -7.58 -6.53 -7.71
N ASN A 39 -8.05 -6.84 -6.50
CA ASN A 39 -8.82 -8.04 -6.25
C ASN A 39 -10.18 -8.03 -6.97
N GLU A 40 -10.75 -6.85 -7.19
CA GLU A 40 -11.96 -6.64 -8.01
C GLU A 40 -11.69 -6.72 -9.53
N GLY A 41 -10.43 -6.91 -9.94
CA GLY A 41 -10.03 -7.09 -11.34
C GLY A 41 -9.69 -5.80 -12.07
N TRP A 42 -9.50 -4.69 -11.35
CA TRP A 42 -9.01 -3.45 -11.96
C TRP A 42 -7.55 -3.60 -12.34
N THR A 43 -7.19 -3.00 -13.47
CA THR A 43 -5.80 -2.98 -13.96
C THR A 43 -4.96 -1.92 -13.22
N TYR A 44 -3.62 -2.07 -13.21
CA TYR A 44 -2.76 -1.07 -12.58
C TYR A 44 -2.99 0.36 -13.10
N PRO A 45 -3.10 0.62 -14.42
CA PRO A 45 -3.33 1.98 -14.92
C PRO A 45 -4.69 2.56 -14.51
N GLN A 46 -5.74 1.73 -14.43
CA GLN A 46 -7.07 2.18 -13.98
C GLN A 46 -7.04 2.62 -12.52
N ILE A 47 -6.36 1.87 -11.66
CA ILE A 47 -6.21 2.20 -10.25
C ILE A 47 -5.34 3.45 -10.07
N ALA A 48 -4.23 3.51 -10.79
CA ALA A 48 -3.33 4.66 -10.82
C ALA A 48 -4.10 5.94 -11.18
N HIS A 49 -4.91 5.90 -12.24
CA HIS A 49 -5.78 7.00 -12.63
C HIS A 49 -6.83 7.33 -11.55
N ALA A 50 -7.50 6.33 -10.97
CA ALA A 50 -8.55 6.54 -9.96
C ALA A 50 -8.02 7.11 -8.63
N LEU A 51 -6.79 6.75 -8.25
CA LEU A 51 -6.14 7.19 -7.01
C LEU A 51 -5.20 8.38 -7.21
N LEU A 52 -5.03 8.87 -8.45
CA LEU A 52 -4.07 9.91 -8.83
C LEU A 52 -2.63 9.55 -8.42
N LEU A 53 -2.22 8.32 -8.70
CA LEU A 53 -0.90 7.76 -8.44
C LEU A 53 -0.25 7.28 -9.74
N GLU A 54 1.05 6.97 -9.67
CA GLU A 54 1.76 6.28 -10.74
C GLU A 54 1.47 4.76 -10.70
N ASP A 55 1.42 4.10 -11.86
CA ASP A 55 1.14 2.66 -11.94
C ASP A 55 2.22 1.82 -11.25
N ASP A 56 3.47 2.26 -11.28
CA ASP A 56 4.59 1.68 -10.54
C ASP A 56 4.37 1.70 -9.03
N THR A 57 3.71 2.72 -8.50
CA THR A 57 3.33 2.76 -7.08
C THR A 57 2.33 1.66 -6.74
N ILE A 58 1.36 1.41 -7.62
CA ILE A 58 0.37 0.33 -7.45
C ILE A 58 1.06 -1.04 -7.52
N ARG A 59 1.99 -1.24 -8.47
CA ARG A 59 2.81 -2.48 -8.56
C ARG A 59 3.61 -2.71 -7.29
N ARG A 60 4.19 -1.65 -6.72
CA ARG A 60 4.93 -1.74 -5.46
C ARG A 60 4.01 -2.15 -4.30
N TYR A 61 2.81 -1.60 -4.22
CA TYR A 61 1.84 -1.99 -3.19
C TYR A 61 1.43 -3.46 -3.32
N HIS A 62 1.22 -3.93 -4.55
CA HIS A 62 0.97 -5.35 -4.82
C HIS A 62 2.14 -6.24 -4.36
N ARG A 63 3.39 -5.85 -4.66
CA ARG A 63 4.58 -6.60 -4.20
C ARG A 63 4.70 -6.63 -2.68
N ILE A 64 4.37 -5.54 -1.99
CA ILE A 64 4.40 -5.49 -0.51
C ILE A 64 3.44 -6.53 0.09
N LEU A 65 2.31 -6.82 -0.57
CA LEU A 65 1.36 -7.83 -0.12
C LEU A 65 1.93 -9.26 -0.14
N GLU A 66 2.95 -9.53 -0.96
CA GLU A 66 3.67 -10.82 -0.93
C GLU A 66 4.34 -11.07 0.44
N GLY A 67 4.71 -9.99 1.15
CA GLY A 67 5.18 -10.04 2.54
C GLY A 67 4.05 -10.20 3.58
N GLY A 68 2.81 -10.39 3.13
CA GLY A 68 1.62 -10.55 3.96
C GLY A 68 0.87 -9.24 4.23
N LYS A 69 -0.32 -9.40 4.84
CA LYS A 69 -1.22 -8.27 5.18
C LYS A 69 -0.59 -7.27 6.15
N GLU A 70 0.23 -7.75 7.09
CA GLU A 70 0.88 -6.88 8.09
C GLU A 70 1.90 -5.95 7.43
N ALA A 71 2.62 -6.43 6.40
CA ALA A 71 3.56 -5.61 5.63
C ALA A 71 2.86 -4.48 4.86
N LEU A 72 1.61 -4.70 4.43
CA LEU A 72 0.80 -3.66 3.78
C LEU A 72 0.50 -2.50 4.76
N LEU A 73 0.21 -2.85 6.01
CA LEU A 73 -0.18 -1.94 7.08
C LEU A 73 1.02 -1.29 7.78
N SER A 74 2.22 -1.86 7.67
CA SER A 74 3.42 -1.26 8.23
C SER A 74 4.01 -0.19 7.29
N LEU A 75 4.11 1.03 7.81
CA LEU A 75 5.00 2.04 7.27
C LEU A 75 6.31 1.88 8.05
N ASN A 76 7.22 1.01 7.58
CA ASN A 76 8.57 0.85 8.17
C ASN A 76 9.44 2.11 7.94
N TYR A 77 8.93 3.29 8.27
CA TYR A 77 9.63 4.55 8.17
C TYR A 77 10.52 4.69 9.39
N ILE A 78 11.79 4.32 9.23
CA ILE A 78 12.80 4.33 10.31
C ILE A 78 13.45 5.73 10.46
N GLY A 79 12.94 6.74 9.76
CA GLY A 79 13.62 8.01 9.59
C GLY A 79 14.96 7.86 8.86
N ARG A 80 15.68 8.97 8.69
CA ARG A 80 17.08 8.95 8.26
C ARG A 80 17.91 9.27 9.49
N VAL A 81 18.95 8.48 9.77
CA VAL A 81 19.89 8.83 10.84
C VAL A 81 20.49 10.21 10.58
N CYS A 82 20.58 11.05 11.62
CA CYS A 82 21.26 12.33 11.51
C CYS A 82 22.70 12.06 11.07
N ARG A 83 23.11 12.64 9.94
CA ARG A 83 24.47 12.49 9.40
C ARG A 83 25.44 13.52 9.97
N LEU A 84 24.95 14.46 10.79
CA LEU A 84 25.78 15.44 11.45
C LEU A 84 26.39 14.82 12.71
N ASN A 85 27.70 14.93 12.85
CA ASN A 85 28.41 14.66 14.10
C ASN A 85 28.35 15.90 15.01
N GLN A 86 28.69 15.74 16.28
CA GLN A 86 28.54 16.80 17.30
C GLN A 86 29.23 18.12 16.90
N SER A 87 30.38 18.02 16.23
CA SER A 87 31.16 19.15 15.71
C SER A 87 30.55 19.86 14.50
N GLN A 88 29.50 19.31 13.89
CA GLN A 88 28.70 19.97 12.84
C GLN A 88 27.37 20.52 13.37
N LEU A 89 27.03 20.23 14.63
CA LEU A 89 25.82 20.71 15.30
C LEU A 89 26.08 21.99 16.11
N GLU A 90 27.33 22.27 16.45
CA GLU A 90 27.83 23.54 17.00
C GLU A 90 28.11 24.56 15.90
#